data_AF-A0A659UNP1-F1
#
_entry.id   AF-A0A659UNP1-F1
#
_cell.length_a   1.000
_cell.length_b   1.000
_cell.length_c   1.000
_cell.angle_alpha   90.00
_cell.angle_beta   90.00
_cell.angle_gamma   90.00
#
_symmetry.space_group_name_H-M   'P 1'
#
loop_
_entity.id
_entity.type
_entity.pdbx_description
1 polymer ?
#
loop_
_entity_poly.entity_id
_entity_poly.type
_entity_poly.pdbx_seq_one_letter_code
_entity_poly.pdbx_strand_id
1 'polypeptide(L)'
;VFEGDLTTHAVNFAREIARKGGPFTPVRERDERLGETDLAAFDAEAADLARKARGLEAPVACAQAVRNAVTLPFDEALAAERALFVKLVASDQSRAQRHLFFAEREATKLPGKDTPKRRISRVGEIGRA
;
A
#
# COMPACT_ATOMS: atom_id res chain seq x y z
N VAL A 1 7.11 5.33 -17.36
CA VAL A 1 7.59 3.93 -17.45
C VAL A 1 8.73 3.94 -18.45
N PHE A 2 9.91 3.46 -18.07
CA PHE A 2 11.06 3.38 -18.99
C PHE A 2 11.03 2.02 -19.69
N GLU A 3 11.12 2.02 -21.01
CA GLU A 3 11.40 0.82 -21.80
C GLU A 3 12.93 0.71 -21.94
N GLY A 4 13.55 -0.21 -21.19
CA GLY A 4 15.01 -0.37 -21.16
C GLY A 4 15.53 -0.84 -19.79
N ASP A 5 16.86 -0.89 -19.63
CA ASP A 5 17.49 -1.26 -18.36
C ASP A 5 17.31 -0.16 -17.30
N LEU A 6 16.44 -0.44 -16.32
CA LEU A 6 16.11 0.45 -15.21
C LEU A 6 17.36 0.91 -14.45
N THR A 7 18.35 0.03 -14.24
CA THR A 7 19.55 0.34 -13.46
C THR A 7 20.41 1.37 -14.18
N THR A 8 20.65 1.18 -15.48
CA THR A 8 21.39 2.15 -16.29
C THR A 8 20.72 3.53 -16.27
N HIS A 9 19.39 3.60 -16.41
CA HIS A 9 18.67 4.87 -16.35
C HIS A 9 18.75 5.53 -14.97
N ALA A 10 18.62 4.78 -13.88
CA ALA A 10 18.74 5.29 -12.52
C ALA A 10 20.13 5.88 -12.24
N VAL A 11 21.19 5.19 -12.69
CA VAL A 11 22.57 5.66 -12.53
C VAL A 11 22.82 6.94 -13.33
N ASN A 12 22.31 7.01 -14.56
CA ASN A 12 22.45 8.22 -15.39
C ASN A 12 21.70 9.41 -14.80
N PHE A 13 20.48 9.19 -14.31
CA PHE A 13 19.71 10.22 -13.61
C PHE A 13 20.44 10.71 -12.35
N ALA A 14 20.95 9.81 -11.51
CA ALA A 14 21.71 10.19 -10.32
C ALA A 14 22.95 11.03 -10.66
N ARG A 15 23.68 10.66 -11.72
CA ARG A 15 24.84 11.44 -12.22
C ARG A 15 24.42 12.82 -12.71
N GLU A 16 23.31 12.92 -13.43
CA GLU A 16 22.80 14.20 -13.94
C GLU A 16 22.40 15.13 -12.80
N ILE A 17 21.65 14.63 -11.82
CA ILE A 17 21.22 15.38 -10.64
C ILE A 17 22.43 15.82 -9.81
N ALA A 18 23.42 14.95 -9.61
CA ALA A 18 24.66 15.31 -8.93
C ALA A 18 25.45 16.41 -9.65
N ARG A 19 25.46 16.40 -11.00
CA ARG A 19 26.12 17.43 -11.82
C ARG A 19 25.37 18.76 -11.84
N LYS A 20 24.03 18.73 -11.93
CA LYS A 20 23.18 19.93 -11.92
C LYS A 20 23.36 20.73 -10.63
N GLY A 21 23.61 20.03 -9.52
CA GLY A 21 23.66 20.64 -8.20
C GLY A 21 22.29 21.20 -7.78
N GLY A 22 22.18 21.64 -6.54
CA GLY A 22 20.95 22.25 -6.02
C GLY A 22 20.63 21.79 -4.60
N PRO A 23 19.59 22.38 -3.98
CA PRO A 23 19.10 21.90 -2.70
C PRO A 23 18.47 20.52 -2.89
N PHE A 24 19.09 19.50 -2.30
CA PHE A 24 18.52 18.16 -2.23
C PHE A 24 17.57 18.09 -1.04
N THR A 25 16.37 18.66 -1.17
CA THR A 25 15.39 18.68 -0.07
C THR A 25 15.00 17.24 0.31
N PRO A 26 15.33 16.80 1.54
CA PRO A 26 14.92 15.51 2.07
C PRO A 26 13.40 15.39 2.02
N VAL A 27 12.88 14.18 1.78
CA VAL A 27 11.42 13.96 1.71
C VAL A 27 10.72 14.40 3.00
N ARG A 28 11.38 14.23 4.15
CA ARG A 28 10.87 14.66 5.47
C ARG A 28 10.69 16.17 5.64
N GLU A 29 11.23 16.98 4.73
CA GLU A 29 11.15 18.45 4.75
C GLU A 29 10.23 19.00 3.63
N ARG A 30 9.50 18.13 2.93
CA ARG A 30 8.64 18.51 1.80
C ARG A 30 7.20 18.77 2.26
N ASP A 31 6.96 19.95 2.82
CA ASP A 31 5.63 20.33 3.35
C ASP A 31 4.73 21.08 2.36
N GLU A 32 5.27 21.45 1.19
CA GLU A 32 4.61 22.31 0.18
C GLU A 32 3.20 21.81 -0.20
N ARG A 33 3.00 20.50 -0.27
CA ARG A 33 1.71 19.88 -0.64
C ARG A 33 0.83 19.51 0.55
N LEU A 34 1.39 19.52 1.76
CA LEU A 34 0.64 19.17 2.98
C LEU A 34 -0.21 20.35 3.46
N GLY A 35 0.30 21.58 3.33
CA GLY A 35 -0.41 22.80 3.74
C GLY A 35 -1.69 23.10 2.95
N GLU A 36 -1.85 22.54 1.75
CA GLU A 36 -3.04 22.68 0.90
C GLU A 36 -4.12 21.62 1.18
N THR A 37 -3.90 20.75 2.17
CA THR A 37 -4.80 19.63 2.43
C THR A 37 -6.12 20.12 3.05
N ASP A 38 -7.24 19.84 2.37
CA ASP A 38 -8.57 19.97 2.95
C ASP A 38 -8.83 18.84 3.95
N LEU A 39 -8.60 19.11 5.23
CA LEU A 39 -8.82 18.15 6.31
C LEU A 39 -10.29 17.74 6.45
N ALA A 40 -11.25 18.61 6.10
CA ALA A 40 -12.66 18.28 6.20
C ALA A 40 -13.07 17.29 5.11
N ALA A 41 -12.59 17.49 3.88
CA ALA A 41 -12.76 16.53 2.79
C ALA A 41 -12.07 15.18 3.13
N PHE A 42 -10.87 15.22 3.69
CA PHE A 42 -10.17 14.01 4.15
C PHE A 42 -10.96 13.27 5.23
N ASP A 43 -11.42 13.97 6.26
CA ASP A 43 -12.16 13.36 7.38
C ASP A 43 -13.49 12.74 6.89
N ALA A 44 -14.13 13.32 5.87
CA ALA A 44 -15.32 12.74 5.24
C ALA A 44 -15.02 11.44 4.48
N GLU A 45 -13.94 11.40 3.70
CA GLU A 45 -13.48 10.18 3.01
C GLU A 45 -13.05 9.09 4.00
N ALA A 46 -12.34 9.47 5.07
CA ALA A 46 -11.94 8.56 6.14
C ALA A 46 -13.16 7.96 6.86
N ALA A 47 -14.22 8.75 7.08
CA ALA A 47 -15.48 8.25 7.64
C ALA A 47 -16.20 7.27 6.70
N ASP A 48 -16.22 7.53 5.39
CA ASP A 48 -16.80 6.60 4.42
C ASP A 48 -16.00 5.29 4.30
N LEU A 49 -14.66 5.39 4.33
CA LEU A 49 -13.77 4.24 4.42
C LEU A 49 -14.07 3.42 5.68
N ALA A 50 -14.20 4.04 6.84
CA ALA A 50 -14.51 3.36 8.10
C ALA A 50 -15.85 2.62 8.04
N ARG A 51 -16.85 3.19 7.36
CA ARG A 51 -18.16 2.55 7.14
C ARG A 51 -18.04 1.31 6.25
N LYS A 52 -17.28 1.39 5.15
CA LYS A 52 -17.05 0.27 4.22
C LYS A 52 -16.18 -0.83 4.84
N ALA A 53 -15.19 -0.44 5.64
CA ALA A 53 -14.25 -1.31 6.32
C ALA A 53 -14.72 -1.71 7.73
N ARG A 54 -16.03 -1.68 8.00
CA ARG A 54 -16.58 -1.97 9.32
C ARG A 54 -16.08 -3.32 9.83
N GLY A 55 -15.50 -3.32 11.03
CA GLY A 55 -14.91 -4.50 11.65
C GLY A 55 -13.44 -4.71 11.32
N LEU A 56 -12.82 -3.88 10.46
CA LEU A 56 -11.39 -3.90 10.19
C LEU A 56 -10.70 -2.73 10.90
N GLU A 57 -9.66 -3.04 11.69
CA GLU A 57 -8.90 -2.01 12.43
C GLU A 57 -7.86 -1.31 11.54
N ALA A 58 -7.27 -2.05 10.59
CA ALA A 58 -6.17 -1.56 9.77
C ALA A 58 -6.53 -0.35 8.90
N PRO A 59 -7.65 -0.32 8.14
CA PRO A 59 -7.97 0.82 7.27
C PRO A 59 -8.17 2.13 8.05
N VAL A 60 -8.81 2.06 9.22
CA VAL A 60 -9.03 3.23 10.08
C VAL A 60 -7.71 3.75 10.65
N ALA A 61 -6.84 2.85 11.11
CA ALA A 61 -5.52 3.22 11.61
C ALA A 61 -4.61 3.80 10.51
N CYS A 62 -4.69 3.30 9.28
CA CYS A 62 -3.98 3.89 8.14
C CYS A 62 -4.46 5.32 7.83
N ALA A 63 -5.78 5.55 7.83
CA ALA A 63 -6.33 6.89 7.65
C ALA A 63 -5.85 7.84 8.76
N GLN A 64 -5.81 7.37 10.01
CA GLN A 64 -5.27 8.16 11.12
C GLN A 64 -3.77 8.48 10.95
N ALA A 65 -2.95 7.53 10.48
CA ALA A 65 -1.53 7.77 10.24
C ALA A 65 -1.30 8.84 9.16
N VAL A 66 -2.08 8.81 8.07
CA VAL A 66 -2.04 9.84 7.02
C VAL A 66 -2.49 11.19 7.55
N ARG A 67 -3.56 11.22 8.36
CA ARG A 67 -4.02 12.44 9.02
C ARG A 67 -2.94 13.05 9.91
N ASN A 68 -2.24 12.23 10.68
CA ASN A 68 -1.16 12.65 11.57
C ASN A 68 0.00 13.32 10.81
N ALA A 69 0.28 12.88 9.57
CA ALA A 69 1.31 13.50 8.74
C ALA A 69 0.99 14.95 8.37
N VAL A 70 -0.29 15.36 8.41
CA VAL A 70 -0.74 16.73 8.15
C VAL A 70 -0.87 17.54 9.45
N THR A 71 -1.22 16.89 10.57
CA THR A 71 -1.58 17.58 11.81
C THR A 71 -0.49 17.60 12.89
N LEU A 72 0.54 16.74 12.79
CA LEU A 72 1.61 16.63 13.79
C LEU A 72 2.97 16.95 13.16
N PRO A 73 3.96 17.38 13.97
CA PRO A 73 5.35 17.41 13.53
C PRO A 73 5.83 16.05 13.03
N PHE A 74 6.71 16.03 12.04
CA PHE A 74 7.17 14.80 11.36
C PHE A 74 7.61 13.69 12.33
N ASP A 75 8.44 14.01 13.33
CA ASP A 75 8.98 13.00 14.25
C ASP A 75 7.88 12.42 15.17
N GLU A 76 6.88 13.23 15.55
CA GLU A 76 5.72 12.78 16.33
C GLU A 76 4.78 11.92 15.48
N ALA A 77 4.52 12.33 14.23
CA ALA A 77 3.73 11.57 13.28
C ALA A 77 4.35 10.19 13.01
N LEU A 78 5.67 10.14 12.84
CA LEU A 78 6.42 8.89 12.61
C LEU A 78 6.37 7.97 13.83
N ALA A 79 6.50 8.52 15.05
CA ALA A 79 6.38 7.74 16.28
C ALA A 79 4.95 7.18 16.45
N ALA A 80 3.93 7.98 16.16
CA ALA A 80 2.53 7.56 16.20
C ALA A 80 2.21 6.48 15.15
N GLU A 81 2.69 6.65 13.91
CA GLU A 81 2.56 5.64 12.85
C GLU A 81 3.20 4.31 13.27
N ARG A 82 4.40 4.36 13.86
CA ARG A 82 5.09 3.15 14.35
C ARG A 82 4.28 2.46 15.46
N ALA A 83 3.70 3.22 16.38
CA ALA A 83 2.87 2.66 17.44
C ALA A 83 1.60 1.98 16.88
N LEU A 84 0.92 2.61 15.92
CA LEU A 84 -0.22 2.03 15.22
C LEU A 84 0.18 0.75 14.48
N PHE A 85 1.30 0.76 13.75
CA PHE A 85 1.80 -0.41 13.03
C PHE A 85 2.05 -1.60 13.97
N VAL A 86 2.76 -1.39 15.08
CA VAL A 86 3.07 -2.46 16.03
C VAL A 86 1.79 -3.06 16.61
N LYS A 87 0.80 -2.23 16.95
CA LYS A 87 -0.52 -2.69 17.40
C LYS A 87 -1.20 -3.55 16.33
N LEU A 88 -1.25 -3.08 15.08
CA LEU A 88 -1.94 -3.79 14.00
C LEU A 88 -1.27 -5.11 13.65
N VAL A 89 0.06 -5.16 13.56
CA VAL A 89 0.81 -6.39 13.24
C VAL A 89 0.65 -7.46 14.32
N ALA A 90 0.52 -7.04 15.58
CA ALA A 90 0.26 -7.92 16.70
C ALA A 90 -1.22 -8.38 16.80
N SER A 91 -2.14 -7.76 16.05
CA SER A 91 -3.57 -8.07 16.14
C SER A 91 -3.93 -9.45 15.59
N ASP A 92 -5.03 -10.02 16.11
CA ASP A 92 -5.61 -11.26 15.61
C ASP A 92 -6.08 -11.11 14.15
N GLN A 93 -6.58 -9.94 13.76
CA GLN A 93 -6.97 -9.65 12.38
C GLN A 93 -5.77 -9.80 11.42
N SER A 94 -4.62 -9.24 11.79
CA SER A 94 -3.39 -9.37 10.98
C SER A 94 -2.94 -10.83 10.88
N ARG A 95 -3.05 -11.61 11.96
CA ARG A 95 -2.74 -13.05 11.91
C ARG A 95 -3.69 -13.80 10.98
N ALA A 96 -4.99 -13.53 11.07
CA ALA A 96 -6.00 -14.17 10.23
C ALA A 96 -5.83 -13.83 8.74
N GLN A 97 -5.57 -12.56 8.40
CA GLN A 97 -5.36 -12.13 7.02
C GLN A 97 -4.08 -12.74 6.41
N ARG A 98 -2.98 -12.81 7.18
CA ARG A 98 -1.76 -13.51 6.75
C ARG A 98 -2.02 -14.99 6.51
N HIS A 99 -2.78 -15.64 7.39
CA HIS A 99 -3.18 -17.04 7.20
C HIS A 99 -3.99 -17.22 5.92
N LEU A 100 -5.00 -16.37 5.68
CA LEU A 100 -5.82 -16.42 4.47
C LEU A 100 -4.96 -16.25 3.21
N PHE A 101 -4.05 -15.27 3.20
CA PHE A 101 -3.12 -15.06 2.10
C PHE A 101 -2.28 -16.31 1.76
N PHE A 102 -1.76 -17.00 2.77
CA PHE A 102 -1.04 -18.24 2.55
C PHE A 102 -1.96 -19.39 2.12
N ALA A 103 -3.16 -19.50 2.70
CA ALA A 103 -4.13 -20.51 2.31
C ALA A 103 -4.55 -20.38 0.84
N GLU A 104 -4.77 -19.16 0.35
CA GLU A 104 -5.09 -18.89 -1.07
C GLU A 104 -3.93 -19.28 -2.00
N ARG A 105 -2.68 -19.04 -1.59
CA ARG A 105 -1.51 -19.46 -2.36
C ARG A 105 -1.36 -20.98 -2.39
N GLU A 106 -1.56 -21.63 -1.24
CA GLU A 106 -1.49 -23.10 -1.15
C GLU A 106 -2.66 -23.79 -1.88
N ALA A 107 -3.85 -23.17 -1.97
CA ALA A 107 -4.99 -23.72 -2.70
C ALA A 107 -4.69 -24.03 -4.18
N THR A 108 -3.69 -23.35 -4.76
CA THR A 108 -3.23 -23.60 -6.13
C THR A 108 -2.31 -24.83 -6.26
N LYS A 109 -1.78 -25.33 -5.14
CA LYS A 109 -0.88 -26.49 -5.07
C LYS A 109 -1.68 -27.74 -4.72
N LEU A 110 -2.03 -28.52 -5.74
CA LEU A 110 -2.69 -29.80 -5.57
C LEU A 110 -1.64 -30.91 -5.45
N PRO A 111 -1.46 -31.55 -4.28
CA PRO A 111 -0.51 -32.65 -4.11
C PRO A 111 -0.87 -33.80 -5.06
N GLY A 112 0.12 -34.38 -5.75
CA GLY A 112 -0.08 -35.55 -6.61
C GLY A 112 -0.74 -35.27 -7.97
N LYS A 113 -0.90 -34.01 -8.38
CA LYS A 113 -1.40 -33.65 -9.72
C LYS A 113 -0.43 -32.72 -10.45
N ASP A 114 0.68 -33.28 -10.94
CA ASP A 114 1.55 -32.61 -11.90
C ASP A 114 1.07 -32.91 -13.32
N THR A 115 -0.09 -32.34 -13.67
CA THR A 115 -0.69 -32.52 -15.01
C THR A 115 -0.50 -31.24 -15.82
N PRO A 116 0.07 -31.31 -17.02
CA PRO A 116 0.26 -30.12 -17.85
C PRO A 116 -1.08 -29.45 -18.14
N LYS A 117 -1.14 -28.14 -17.88
CA LYS A 117 -2.34 -27.33 -18.15
C LYS A 117 -2.56 -27.25 -19.66
N ARG A 118 -3.72 -27.71 -20.13
CA ARG A 118 -4.14 -27.55 -21.53
C ARG A 118 -4.60 -26.11 -21.77
N ARG A 119 -4.23 -25.54 -22.92
CA ARG A 119 -4.75 -24.23 -23.34
C ARG A 119 -6.24 -24.36 -23.65
N ILE A 120 -7.08 -23.62 -22.93
CA ILE A 120 -8.51 -23.47 -23.22
C ILE A 120 -8.70 -22.14 -23.95
N SER A 121 -9.19 -22.19 -25.19
CA SER A 121 -9.42 -21.00 -26.03
C SER A 121 -10.88 -20.62 -26.22
N ARG A 122 -11.81 -21.51 -25.87
CA ARG A 122 -13.26 -21.28 -25.94
C ARG A 122 -13.93 -22.03 -24.80
N VAL A 123 -14.85 -21.36 -24.12
CA VAL A 123 -15.73 -21.91 -23.09
C VAL A 123 -17.16 -21.53 -23.47
N GLY A 124 -18.11 -22.46 -23.34
CA GLY A 124 -19.54 -22.21 -23.52
C GLY A 124 -20.29 -22.66 -22.29
N GLU A 125 -21.23 -21.84 -21.82
CA GLU A 125 -22.10 -22.13 -20.68
C GLU A 125 -23.49 -22.51 -21.20
N ILE A 126 -24.12 -23.55 -20.62
CA ILE A 126 -25.46 -24.01 -21.00
C ILE A 126 -26.40 -23.85 -19.80
N GLY A 127 -27.46 -23.07 -19.99
CA GLY A 127 -28.39 -22.65 -18.93
C GLY A 127 -27.96 -21.30 -18.34
N ARG A 128 -28.88 -20.34 -18.31
CA ARG A 128 -28.68 -19.04 -17.68
C ARG A 128 -29.46 -19.04 -16.36
N ALA A 129 -28.79 -18.75 -15.25
CA ALA A 129 -29.46 -18.43 -13.98
C ALA A 129 -29.97 -16.98 -14.01
#